data_AF-A0A081SJA4-F1
#
_entry.id   AF-A0A081SJA4-F1
#
_cell.length_a   1.000
_cell.length_b   1.000
_cell.length_c   1.000
_cell.angle_alpha   90.00
_cell.angle_beta   90.00
_cell.angle_gamma   90.00
#
_symmetry.space_group_name_H-M   'P 1'
#
loop_
_entity.id
_entity.type
_entity.pdbx_description
1 polymer ?
#
loop_
_entity_poly.entity_id
_entity_poly.type
_entity_poly.pdbx_seq_one_letter_code
_entity_poly.pdbx_strand_id
1 'polypeptide(L)' 'MKKLCQTCRSMRLVSVIAKSGEFCVIEIAGKRRLGAVPKDMGIGGEEYIELRYCLNCGQVQGMFPLPTTDLEKQK' A
#
# COMPACT_ATOMS: atom_id res chain seq x y z
N MET A 1 -0.60 3.14 -21.92
CA MET A 1 0.87 3.23 -21.66
C MET A 1 1.30 2.16 -20.66
N LYS A 2 2.38 1.42 -20.94
CA LYS A 2 2.98 0.51 -19.95
C LYS A 2 3.66 1.36 -18.86
N LYS A 3 3.35 1.13 -17.58
CA LYS A 3 4.05 1.81 -16.47
C LYS A 3 5.39 1.12 -16.23
N LEU A 4 6.46 1.89 -16.11
CA LEU A 4 7.80 1.41 -15.72
C LEU A 4 7.99 1.57 -14.22
N CYS A 5 8.88 0.76 -13.63
CA CYS A 5 9.29 0.96 -12.25
C CYS A 5 9.86 2.37 -12.04
N GLN A 6 9.37 3.11 -11.05
CA GLN A 6 9.83 4.47 -10.74
C GLN A 6 11.31 4.55 -10.32
N THR A 7 11.90 3.45 -9.86
CA THR A 7 13.30 3.40 -9.42
C THR A 7 14.21 2.83 -10.51
N CYS A 8 13.98 1.58 -10.95
CA CYS A 8 14.90 0.89 -11.86
C CYS A 8 14.45 0.85 -13.33
N ARG A 9 13.32 1.50 -13.67
CA ARG A 9 12.72 1.54 -15.03
C ARG A 9 12.40 0.18 -15.65
N SER A 10 12.42 -0.91 -14.88
CA SER A 10 12.00 -2.24 -15.35
C SER A 10 10.51 -2.30 -15.68
N MET A 11 10.14 -3.11 -16.66
CA MET A 11 8.75 -3.45 -16.98
C MET A 11 8.18 -4.57 -16.10
N ARG A 12 9.01 -5.24 -15.29
CA ARG A 12 8.58 -6.36 -14.43
C ARG A 12 7.87 -5.83 -13.19
N LEU A 13 6.64 -5.34 -13.37
CA LEU A 13 5.75 -4.91 -12.30
C LEU A 13 4.63 -5.93 -12.11
N VAL A 14 4.34 -6.30 -10.87
CA VAL A 14 3.18 -7.11 -10.50
C VAL A 14 2.20 -6.27 -9.71
N SER A 15 0.90 -6.43 -9.95
CA SER A 15 -0.16 -5.81 -9.15
C SER A 15 -0.84 -6.90 -8.33
N VAL A 16 -0.98 -6.67 -7.03
CA VAL A 16 -1.65 -7.57 -6.09
C VAL A 16 -2.89 -6.84 -5.58
N ILE A 17 -4.04 -7.49 -5.74
CA ILE A 17 -5.34 -7.00 -5.28
C ILE A 17 -5.97 -8.14 -4.49
N ALA A 18 -6.27 -7.90 -3.22
CA ALA A 18 -6.86 -8.90 -2.34
C ALA A 18 -8.00 -8.27 -1.54
N LYS A 19 -9.17 -8.90 -1.55
CA LYS A 19 -10.27 -8.53 -0.67
C LYS A 19 -9.91 -9.00 0.75
N SER A 20 -9.76 -8.06 1.68
CA SER A 20 -9.40 -8.34 3.07
C SER A 20 -10.58 -8.18 4.04
N GLY A 21 -11.54 -7.30 3.73
CA GLY A 21 -12.68 -7.03 4.61
C GLY A 21 -12.27 -6.73 6.04
N GLU A 22 -12.91 -7.38 7.01
CA GLU A 22 -12.65 -7.20 8.45
C GLU A 22 -11.40 -7.94 8.96
N PHE A 23 -10.75 -8.76 8.13
CA PHE A 23 -9.68 -9.67 8.55
C PHE A 23 -8.27 -9.09 8.36
N CYS A 24 -8.14 -7.83 7.94
CA CYS A 24 -6.84 -7.18 7.80
C CYS A 24 -6.37 -6.64 9.15
N VAL A 25 -5.16 -7.02 9.56
CA VAL A 25 -4.47 -6.42 10.70
C VAL A 25 -3.47 -5.41 10.17
N ILE A 26 -3.56 -4.19 10.68
CA ILE A 26 -2.76 -3.04 10.26
C ILE A 26 -2.05 -2.50 11.49
N GLU A 27 -0.73 -2.33 11.39
CA GLU A 27 0.09 -1.78 12.46
C GLU A 27 0.91 -0.60 11.95
N ILE A 28 0.80 0.57 12.59
CA ILE A 28 1.55 1.78 12.25
C ILE A 28 1.96 2.52 13.52
N ALA A 29 3.25 2.89 13.62
CA ALA A 29 3.79 3.61 14.78
C ALA A 29 3.39 3.00 16.15
N GLY A 30 3.36 1.66 16.25
CA GLY A 30 2.97 0.92 17.46
C GLY A 30 1.46 0.81 17.71
N LYS A 31 0.62 1.36 16.82
CA LYS A 31 -0.85 1.25 16.90
C LYS A 31 -1.33 0.14 16.00
N ARG A 32 -2.09 -0.80 16.56
CA ARG A 32 -2.66 -1.93 15.84
C ARG A 32 -4.17 -1.74 15.66
N ARG A 33 -4.66 -1.95 14.44
CA ARG A 33 -6.07 -1.92 14.07
C ARG A 33 -6.43 -3.19 13.30
N LEU A 34 -7.59 -3.74 13.60
CA LEU A 34 -8.25 -4.78 12.79
C LEU A 34 -9.34 -4.12 11.94
N GLY A 35 -9.45 -4.50 10.67
CA GLY A 35 -10.55 -4.09 9.80
C GLY A 35 -10.10 -3.60 8.42
N ALA A 36 -10.93 -2.77 7.80
CA ALA A 36 -10.70 -2.20 6.48
C ALA A 36 -9.36 -1.45 6.36
N VAL A 37 -8.76 -1.52 5.17
CA VAL A 37 -7.49 -0.85 4.84
C VAL A 37 -7.73 0.65 4.64
N PRO A 38 -7.06 1.53 5.42
CA PRO A 38 -7.15 2.97 5.23
C PRO A 38 -6.67 3.39 3.83
N LYS A 39 -7.42 4.29 3.20
CA LYS A 39 -7.12 4.82 1.85
C LYS A 39 -5.84 5.67 1.80
N ASP A 40 -5.43 6.21 2.94
CA ASP A 40 -4.29 7.11 3.08
C ASP A 40 -2.94 6.39 3.25
N MET A 41 -2.93 5.05 3.31
CA MET A 41 -1.70 4.25 3.39
C MET A 41 -0.99 4.02 2.04
N GLY A 42 -1.59 4.44 0.93
CA GLY A 42 -1.03 4.25 -0.42
C GLY A 42 -0.97 2.79 -0.90
N ILE A 43 -1.47 1.84 -0.10
CA ILE A 43 -1.55 0.41 -0.43
C ILE A 43 -2.93 -0.17 -0.04
N GLY A 44 -3.98 0.25 -0.75
CA GLY A 44 -5.32 -0.29 -0.58
C GLY A 44 -6.42 0.77 -0.57
N GLY A 45 -7.58 0.36 -0.08
CA GLY A 45 -8.74 1.20 0.08
C GLY A 45 -9.97 0.38 0.46
N GLU A 46 -10.57 0.72 1.61
CA GLU A 46 -11.77 0.06 2.12
C GLU A 46 -11.56 -1.45 2.31
N GLU A 47 -12.27 -2.30 1.56
CA GLU A 47 -12.22 -3.76 1.72
C GLU A 47 -11.05 -4.43 0.98
N TYR A 48 -10.20 -3.67 0.30
CA TYR A 48 -9.13 -4.21 -0.55
C TYR A 48 -7.75 -3.72 -0.15
N ILE A 49 -6.80 -4.65 -0.13
CA ILE A 49 -5.38 -4.36 -0.21
C ILE A 49 -5.02 -4.30 -1.69
N GLU A 50 -4.47 -3.17 -2.13
CA GLU A 50 -4.05 -2.95 -3.51
C GLU A 50 -2.64 -2.39 -3.52
N LEU A 51 -1.70 -3.11 -4.13
CA LEU A 51 -0.36 -2.59 -4.32
C LEU A 51 0.24 -3.07 -5.64
N ARG A 52 1.25 -2.34 -6.10
CA ARG A 52 2.10 -2.74 -7.20
C ARG A 52 3.54 -2.69 -6.76
N TYR A 53 4.32 -3.70 -7.08
CA TYR A 53 5.76 -3.68 -6.79
C TYR A 53 6.58 -4.25 -7.94
N CYS A 54 7.86 -3.89 -7.97
CA CYS A 54 8.79 -4.31 -9.01
C CYS A 54 9.45 -5.63 -8.65
N LEU A 55 9.35 -6.63 -9.54
CA LEU A 55 9.96 -7.95 -9.37
C LEU A 55 11.50 -7.94 -9.52
N ASN A 56 12.10 -6.83 -9.96
CA ASN A 56 13.55 -6.71 -10.07
C ASN A 56 14.19 -6.03 -8.87
N CYS A 57 13.57 -4.96 -8.35
CA CYS A 57 14.18 -4.14 -7.30
C CYS A 57 13.36 -4.05 -6.01
N GLY A 58 12.22 -4.75 -5.93
CA GLY A 58 11.34 -4.74 -4.76
C GLY A 58 10.57 -3.44 -4.53
N GLN A 59 10.83 -2.37 -5.30
CA GLN A 59 10.18 -1.08 -5.12
C GLN A 59 8.65 -1.19 -5.21
N VAL A 60 7.95 -0.87 -4.12
CA VAL A 60 6.51 -0.57 -4.15
C VAL A 60 6.30 0.72 -4.94
N GLN A 61 5.41 0.67 -5.92
CA GLN A 61 5.11 1.77 -6.82
C GLN A 61 4.08 2.71 -6.19
N GLY A 62 4.34 4.00 -6.22
CA GLY A 62 3.50 5.01 -5.58
C GLY A 62 4.21 6.35 -5.44
N MET A 63 3.47 7.38 -5.04
CA MET A 63 4.05 8.69 -4.72
C MET A 63 4.37 8.74 -3.24
N PHE A 64 5.65 8.78 -2.92
CA PHE A 64 6.17 8.90 -1.55
C PHE A 64 6.99 10.20 -1.44
N PRO A 65 7.09 10.81 -0.24
CA PRO A 65 6.44 10.40 1.00
C PRO A 65 4.92 10.57 0.97
N LEU A 66 4.21 9.76 1.75
CA LEU A 66 2.78 9.95 1.98
C LEU A 66 2.56 10.99 3.09
N PRO A 67 1.43 11.73 3.08
CA PRO A 67 1.01 12.51 4.23
C PRO A 67 0.80 11.61 5.46
N THR A 68 0.87 12.19 6.66
CA THR A 68 0.53 11.48 7.91
C THR A 68 -0.89 10.94 7.84
N THR A 69 -1.04 9.64 8.06
CA THR A 69 -2.32 8.93 8.05
C THR A 69 -3.19 9.32 9.25
N ASP A 70 -4.50 9.10 9.14
CA ASP A 70 -5.42 9.36 10.24
C ASP A 70 -5.19 8.40 11.42
N LEU A 71 -4.70 7.19 11.17
CA LEU A 71 -4.34 6.24 12.22
C LEU A 71 -3.10 6.72 13.02
N GLU A 72 -2.15 7.37 12.36
CA GLU A 72 -1.02 8.01 13.04
C GLU A 72 -1.47 9.16 13.95
N LYS A 73 -2.49 9.94 13.57
CA LYS A 73 -2.98 11.12 14.31
C LYS A 73 -3.79 10.79 15.57
N GLN A 74 -4.41 9.62 15.64
CA GLN A 74 -5.25 9.23 16.79
C GLN A 74 -4.40 9.12 18.06
N LYS A 75 -4.61 9.99 19.05
CA LYS A 75 -3.86 9.96 20.32
C LYS A 75 -4.22 8.74 21.16
#